data_AF-A0A529LUT2-F1
#
_entry.id   AF-A0A529LUT2-F1
#
_cell.length_a   1.000
_cell.length_b   1.000
_cell.length_c   1.000
_cell.angle_alpha   90.00
_cell.angle_beta   90.00
_cell.angle_gamma   90.00
#
_symmetry.space_group_name_H-M   'P 1'
#
loop_
_entity.id
_entity.type
_entity.pdbx_description
1 polymer ?
#
loop_
_entity_poly.entity_id
_entity_poly.type
_entity_poly.pdbx_seq_one_letter_code
_entity_poly.pdbx_strand_id
1 'polypeptide(L)'
;MKTFLTQFFTWWNSQTIGTRLHTWRYGKKVGQDETGNFYYEGGIDSEGRTRRWVIYRNYSEASAIPPGWHGWMHHRVDVAPSSEDYKPRDWQKPHQPNLTGSPAAYR
;
A
#
# COMPACT_ATOMS: atom_id res chain seq x y z
N MET A 1 -5.73 17.49 -11.80
CA MET A 1 -4.96 18.71 -11.41
C MET A 1 -4.78 18.87 -9.91
N LYS A 2 -5.83 18.80 -9.08
CA LYS A 2 -5.73 18.97 -7.60
C LYS A 2 -4.66 18.06 -6.96
N THR A 3 -4.71 16.76 -7.25
CA THR A 3 -3.78 15.76 -6.72
C THR A 3 -2.32 15.99 -7.11
N PHE A 4 -2.06 16.59 -8.27
CA PHE A 4 -0.69 16.87 -8.72
C PHE A 4 -0.06 18.03 -7.95
N LEU A 5 -0.83 19.09 -7.68
CA LEU A 5 -0.34 20.24 -6.91
C LEU A 5 -0.15 19.89 -5.42
N THR A 6 -1.05 19.08 -4.85
CA THR A 6 -0.92 18.65 -3.44
C THR A 6 0.32 17.79 -3.20
N GLN A 7 0.80 17.03 -4.19
CA GLN A 7 2.02 16.22 -4.06
C GLN A 7 3.30 17.03 -3.83
N PHE A 8 3.30 18.33 -4.15
CA PHE A 8 4.44 19.22 -3.86
C PHE A 8 4.47 19.65 -2.39
N PHE A 9 3.30 19.81 -1.76
CA PHE A 9 3.18 20.48 -0.46
C PHE A 9 2.70 19.57 0.66
N THR A 10 2.26 18.36 0.35
CA THR A 10 1.71 17.42 1.32
C THR A 10 2.23 16.01 1.06
N TRP A 11 2.86 15.42 2.07
CA TRP A 11 3.41 14.06 1.98
C TRP A 11 2.36 12.98 2.32
N TRP A 12 1.23 13.37 2.93
CA TRP A 12 0.13 12.49 3.30
C TRP A 12 -0.91 12.28 2.19
N ASN A 13 -0.83 13.02 1.07
CA ASN A 13 -1.71 12.82 -0.08
C ASN A 13 -1.02 11.93 -1.11
N SER A 14 -1.15 10.61 -0.96
CA SER A 14 -0.54 9.59 -1.83
C SER A 14 0.99 9.66 -1.76
N GLN A 15 1.67 9.63 -2.91
CA GLN A 15 3.13 9.68 -3.02
C GLN A 15 3.67 11.10 -3.26
N THR A 16 4.85 11.38 -2.72
CA THR A 16 5.61 12.57 -3.08
C THR A 16 6.21 12.47 -4.49
N ILE A 17 6.65 13.59 -5.05
CA ILE A 17 7.31 13.61 -6.37
C ILE A 17 8.63 12.82 -6.35
N GLY A 18 9.39 12.89 -5.26
CA GLY A 18 10.61 12.10 -5.10
C GLY A 18 10.31 10.59 -5.15
N THR A 19 9.28 10.15 -4.42
CA THR A 19 8.80 8.77 -4.48
C THR A 19 8.33 8.38 -5.89
N ARG A 20 7.67 9.29 -6.60
CA ARG A 20 7.21 9.06 -7.98
C ARG A 20 8.36 8.87 -8.96
N LEU A 21 9.39 9.72 -8.89
CA LEU A 21 10.59 9.60 -9.72
C LEU A 21 11.37 8.33 -9.41
N HIS A 22 11.52 8.00 -8.13
CA HIS A 22 12.16 6.77 -7.69
C HIS A 22 11.40 5.53 -8.19
N THR A 23 10.08 5.50 -8.01
CA THR A 23 9.23 4.38 -8.44
C THR A 23 9.25 4.22 -9.96
N TRP A 24 9.24 5.31 -10.71
CA TRP A 24 9.36 5.24 -12.18
C TRP A 24 10.69 4.63 -12.63
N ARG A 25 11.79 4.94 -11.94
CA ARG A 25 13.13 4.50 -12.34
C ARG A 25 13.51 3.11 -11.83
N TYR A 26 13.01 2.71 -10.67
CA TYR A 26 13.44 1.50 -9.96
C TYR A 26 12.30 0.57 -9.52
N GLY A 27 11.06 1.03 -9.58
CA GLY A 27 9.91 0.27 -9.10
C GLY A 27 9.36 -0.70 -10.15
N LYS A 28 9.26 -1.97 -9.77
CA LYS A 28 8.50 -2.98 -10.51
C LYS A 28 7.12 -3.10 -9.86
N LYS A 29 6.07 -2.87 -10.64
CA LYS A 29 4.67 -2.99 -10.17
C LYS A 29 4.34 -4.47 -9.94
N VAL A 30 3.95 -4.81 -8.71
CA VAL A 30 3.59 -6.18 -8.29
C VAL A 30 2.09 -6.43 -8.37
N GLY A 31 1.28 -5.42 -7.99
CA GLY A 31 -0.17 -5.53 -8.03
C GLY A 31 -0.90 -4.30 -7.51
N GLN A 32 -2.21 -4.46 -7.35
CA GLN A 32 -3.12 -3.46 -6.82
C GLN A 32 -4.09 -4.15 -5.86
N ASP A 33 -4.47 -3.47 -4.78
CA ASP A 33 -5.54 -3.95 -3.90
C ASP A 33 -6.94 -3.45 -4.30
N GLU A 34 -7.96 -3.96 -3.62
CA GLU A 34 -9.37 -3.61 -3.82
C GLU A 34 -9.67 -2.12 -3.56
N THR A 35 -8.91 -1.48 -2.68
CA THR A 35 -9.05 -0.04 -2.37
C THR A 35 -8.34 0.85 -3.40
N GLY A 36 -7.53 0.23 -4.27
CA GLY A 36 -6.81 0.85 -5.36
C GLY A 36 -5.39 1.30 -5.03
N ASN A 37 -4.81 0.87 -3.90
CA ASN A 37 -3.40 1.13 -3.61
C ASN A 37 -2.52 0.24 -4.50
N PHE A 38 -1.39 0.77 -4.94
CA PHE A 38 -0.45 0.05 -5.79
C PHE A 38 0.77 -0.40 -5.01
N TYR A 39 1.23 -1.61 -5.27
CA TYR A 39 2.35 -2.24 -4.58
C TYR A 39 3.52 -2.43 -5.53
N TYR A 40 4.71 -2.09 -5.04
CA TYR A 40 5.93 -2.10 -5.82
C TYR A 40 7.05 -2.83 -5.07
N GLU A 41 7.92 -3.46 -5.84
CA GLU A 41 9.17 -4.02 -5.36
C GLU A 41 10.34 -3.48 -6.19
N GLY A 42 11.54 -3.42 -5.62
CA GLY A 42 12.72 -3.04 -6.38
C GLY A 42 13.96 -2.76 -5.56
N GLY A 43 15.13 -3.03 -6.14
CA GLY A 43 16.41 -2.86 -5.46
C GLY A 43 16.54 -3.71 -4.19
N ILE A 44 17.53 -3.37 -3.37
CA ILE A 44 17.86 -4.09 -2.14
C ILE A 44 17.93 -3.05 -1.00
N ASP A 45 17.40 -3.40 0.17
CA ASP A 45 17.51 -2.61 1.39
C ASP A 45 18.91 -2.75 2.02
N SER A 46 19.18 -2.00 3.08
CA SER A 46 20.46 -2.07 3.78
C SER A 46 20.74 -3.43 4.43
N GLU A 47 19.71 -4.26 4.60
CA GLU A 47 19.76 -5.58 5.23
C GLU A 47 19.81 -6.72 4.20
N GLY A 48 19.89 -6.41 2.90
CA GLY A 48 19.97 -7.40 1.82
C GLY A 48 18.62 -7.92 1.32
N ARG A 49 17.49 -7.38 1.80
CA ARG A 49 16.14 -7.78 1.40
C ARG A 49 15.62 -6.93 0.25
N THR A 50 14.69 -7.48 -0.54
CA THR A 50 14.07 -6.71 -1.62
C THR A 50 13.21 -5.59 -1.04
N ARG A 51 13.42 -4.34 -1.45
CA ARG A 51 12.58 -3.24 -0.94
C ARG A 51 11.17 -3.39 -1.48
N ARG A 52 10.17 -3.31 -0.60
CA ARG A 52 8.74 -3.32 -0.92
C ARG A 52 8.13 -2.02 -0.41
N TRP A 53 7.28 -1.38 -1.21
CA TRP A 53 6.56 -0.17 -0.79
C TRP A 53 5.19 -0.07 -1.45
N VAL A 54 4.31 0.73 -0.84
CA VAL A 54 2.96 1.00 -1.33
C VAL A 54 2.81 2.46 -1.73
N ILE A 55 2.04 2.69 -2.79
CA ILE A 55 1.54 4.00 -3.17
C ILE A 55 0.04 3.99 -2.92
N TYR A 56 -0.39 4.72 -1.89
CA TYR A 56 -1.80 4.85 -1.54
C TYR A 56 -2.56 5.62 -2.62
N ARG A 57 -3.81 5.24 -2.87
CA ARG A 57 -4.68 5.95 -3.82
C ARG A 57 -5.03 7.36 -3.33
N ASN A 58 -5.31 7.48 -2.03
CA ASN A 58 -5.79 8.70 -1.39
C ASN A 58 -4.86 9.09 -0.24
N TYR A 59 -5.41 9.23 0.96
CA TYR A 59 -4.66 9.55 2.17
C TYR A 59 -3.71 8.39 2.52
N SER A 60 -2.47 8.74 2.83
CA SER A 60 -1.42 7.79 3.19
C SER A 60 -1.61 7.34 4.63
N GLU A 61 -2.38 6.26 4.79
CA GLU A 61 -2.70 5.63 6.07
C GLU A 61 -2.21 4.18 6.10
N ALA A 62 -1.35 3.85 7.06
CA ALA A 62 -0.72 2.53 7.16
C ALA A 62 -1.75 1.41 7.34
N SER A 63 -2.81 1.68 8.12
CA SER A 63 -3.87 0.71 8.36
C SER A 63 -4.79 0.49 7.16
N ALA A 64 -4.61 1.20 6.04
CA ALA A 64 -5.39 0.96 4.81
C ALA A 64 -4.91 -0.26 4.01
N ILE A 65 -3.74 -0.81 4.31
CA ILE A 65 -3.21 -2.01 3.66
C ILE A 65 -4.00 -3.25 4.13
N PRO A 66 -4.65 -4.00 3.22
CA PRO A 66 -5.40 -5.19 3.61
C PRO A 66 -4.46 -6.34 4.06
N PRO A 67 -4.98 -7.35 4.79
CA PRO A 67 -4.15 -8.33 5.49
C PRO A 67 -3.16 -9.10 4.61
N GLY A 68 -3.57 -9.51 3.40
CA GLY A 68 -2.68 -10.21 2.47
C GLY A 68 -1.50 -9.34 2.04
N TRP A 69 -1.77 -8.12 1.62
CA TRP A 69 -0.74 -7.17 1.21
C TRP A 69 0.13 -6.72 2.38
N HIS A 70 -0.42 -6.65 3.59
CA HIS A 70 0.33 -6.38 4.81
C HIS A 70 1.35 -7.49 5.10
N GLY A 71 0.94 -8.77 4.96
CA GLY A 71 1.85 -9.90 5.09
C GLY A 71 3.02 -9.82 4.12
N TRP A 72 2.73 -9.56 2.84
CA TRP A 72 3.75 -9.42 1.81
C TRP A 72 4.66 -8.20 2.04
N MET A 73 4.10 -7.04 2.37
CA MET A 73 4.88 -5.81 2.62
C MET A 73 5.92 -6.01 3.73
N HIS A 74 5.51 -6.67 4.82
CA HIS A 74 6.35 -6.91 5.98
C HIS A 74 7.18 -8.20 5.89
N HIS A 75 7.33 -8.77 4.69
CA HIS A 75 8.16 -9.96 4.46
C HIS A 75 7.74 -11.16 5.34
N ARG A 76 6.46 -11.25 5.70
CA ARG A 76 5.92 -12.42 6.40
C ARG A 76 5.61 -13.55 5.42
N VAL A 77 5.35 -13.19 4.17
CA VAL A 77 5.15 -14.11 3.04
C VAL A 77 5.91 -13.59 1.83
N ASP A 78 6.40 -14.52 1.01
CA ASP A 78 7.14 -14.20 -0.22
C ASP A 78 6.21 -13.91 -1.39
N VAL A 79 5.06 -14.58 -1.42
CA VAL A 79 4.09 -14.47 -2.51
C VAL A 79 3.19 -13.25 -2.29
N ALA A 80 3.04 -12.45 -3.34
CA ALA A 80 2.11 -11.33 -3.31
C ALA A 80 0.66 -11.84 -3.50
N PRO A 81 -0.34 -11.21 -2.87
CA PRO A 81 -1.74 -11.60 -3.04
C PRO A 81 -2.23 -11.60 -4.49
N SER A 82 -1.60 -10.80 -5.37
CA SER A 82 -1.90 -10.81 -6.80
C SER A 82 -1.50 -12.10 -7.53
N SER A 83 -0.62 -12.90 -6.93
CA SER A 83 -0.14 -14.18 -7.47
C SER A 83 -0.74 -15.39 -6.73
N GLU A 84 -1.58 -15.17 -5.73
CA GLU A 84 -2.26 -16.22 -4.97
C GLU A 84 -3.68 -16.46 -5.50
N ASP A 85 -4.12 -17.73 -5.56
CA ASP A 85 -5.52 -18.10 -5.80
C ASP A 85 -6.28 -18.17 -4.47
N TYR A 86 -6.32 -17.03 -3.77
CA TYR A 86 -7.01 -16.93 -2.48
C TYR A 86 -8.51 -16.66 -2.68
N LYS A 87 -9.35 -17.45 -2.01
CA LYS A 87 -10.80 -17.25 -1.97
C LYS A 87 -11.23 -16.87 -0.55
N PRO A 88 -11.86 -15.70 -0.35
CA PRO A 88 -12.37 -15.32 0.95
C PRO A 88 -13.44 -16.31 1.41
N ARG A 89 -13.49 -16.56 2.72
CA ARG A 89 -14.50 -17.44 3.33
C ARG A 89 -15.78 -16.65 3.58
N ASP A 90 -16.94 -17.32 3.65
CA ASP A 90 -18.24 -16.65 3.80
C ASP A 90 -18.36 -15.79 5.06
N TRP A 91 -17.63 -16.14 6.12
CA TRP A 91 -17.61 -15.39 7.38
C TRP A 91 -16.62 -14.22 7.39
N GLN A 92 -15.79 -14.09 6.36
CA GLN A 92 -14.71 -13.12 6.31
C GLN A 92 -15.25 -11.73 5.93
N LYS A 93 -14.97 -10.75 6.77
CA LYS A 93 -15.36 -9.37 6.53
C LYS A 93 -14.39 -8.67 5.57
N PRO A 94 -14.87 -7.74 4.73
CA PRO A 94 -14.01 -6.83 3.99
C PRO A 94 -13.10 -6.04 4.92
N HIS A 95 -11.90 -5.72 4.43
CA HIS A 95 -10.95 -4.93 5.18
C HIS A 95 -11.47 -3.51 5.44
N GLN A 96 -11.28 -3.02 6.67
CA GLN A 96 -11.57 -1.65 7.05
C GLN A 96 -10.33 -1.02 7.70
N PRO A 97 -9.92 0.19 7.28
CA PRO A 97 -8.80 0.89 7.91
C PRO A 97 -9.15 1.31 9.35
N ASN A 98 -8.14 1.73 10.10
CA ASN A 98 -8.35 2.22 11.47
C ASN A 98 -9.21 3.50 11.47
N LEU A 99 -10.34 3.43 12.17
CA LEU A 99 -11.31 4.53 12.30
C LEU A 99 -11.13 5.35 13.59
N THR A 100 -10.03 5.13 14.33
CA THR A 100 -9.72 5.89 15.55
C THR A 100 -9.75 7.39 15.29
N GLY A 101 -10.40 8.15 16.18
CA GLY A 101 -10.55 9.60 16.04
C GLY A 101 -11.61 10.05 15.01
N SER A 102 -12.33 9.12 14.38
CA SER A 102 -13.46 9.43 13.51
C SER A 102 -14.81 9.23 14.22
N PRO A 103 -15.93 9.76 13.69
CA PRO A 103 -17.27 9.48 14.20
C PRO A 103 -17.65 7.99 14.20
N ALA A 104 -16.96 7.16 13.41
CA ALA A 104 -17.17 5.73 13.29
C ALA A 104 -16.22 4.90 14.17
N ALA A 105 -15.51 5.52 15.11
CA ALA A 105 -14.67 4.80 16.07
C ALA A 105 -15.49 3.81 16.92
N TYR A 106 -14.87 2.67 17.23
CA TYR A 106 -15.45 1.64 18.09
C TYR A 106 -15.76 2.19 19.50
N ARG A 107 -16.85 1.72 20.11
CA ARG A 107 -17.33 2.12 21.44
C ARG A 107 -17.52 0.90 22.34
#